data_AF-A0A9D3XCD1-F1
#
_entry.id   AF-A0A9D3XCD1-F1
#
_cell.length_a   1.000
_cell.length_b   1.000
_cell.length_c   1.000
_cell.angle_alpha   90.00
_cell.angle_beta   90.00
_cell.angle_gamma   90.00
#
_symmetry.space_group_name_H-M   'P 1'
#
loop_
_entity.id
_entity.type
_entity.pdbx_description
1 polymer ?
#
loop_
_entity_poly.entity_id
_entity_poly.type
_entity_poly.pdbx_seq_one_letter_code
_entity_poly.pdbx_strand_id
1 'polypeptide(L)'
;MGPGCPSPSPRIPATAPPLPRLRPARTCPRGKGRRRSSVSGSRRGREAEWAAASLGDAMALWWRRCCFSRAPAFGCLRSLLEAAGPRLGSGSRAGWAVGAAEMHYFLGRSSVLSFPKIRSIFLRFHHTTTSRPCSCSKTVTDEKIKDPFKLGRKDLKNLYEDIKKELLVSTAELREMCEYYFDGKGKAFRPMIVVLMARACNIHHNNSGEVQASQRSVAIIAEMIHTASLVHDDVIDDANSRRGKMTVNQIWGERKAVLAGDFILSAASVALARIGNTTIISVLSQVIEDLVRGEFLQLGSKENENERFAHYLEKTFKKTASLIANSCKAVSILGCPDPKVHEIAYQYGKNVGIAFQLIDDVLDFTSCADQLGKPAAADLKLGLATGPVLFACQQFPEMNAMIMRRFSLPGDIERARQYVLQSDGVQQTTYLAQRYGYEAMKEISKLRPSPERDALIQLTETVLTRDK
;
A
#
# COMPACT_ATOMS: atom_id res chain seq x y z
N MET A 1 46.26 -24.87 -68.71
CA MET A 1 45.64 -26.20 -68.66
C MET A 1 44.22 -26.02 -68.12
N GLY A 2 43.22 -26.53 -68.84
CA GLY A 2 41.79 -26.35 -68.51
C GLY A 2 41.29 -27.25 -67.38
N PRO A 3 39.98 -27.54 -67.31
CA PRO A 3 39.03 -26.89 -66.40
C PRO A 3 38.15 -27.89 -65.60
N GLY A 4 37.26 -27.41 -64.73
CA GLY A 4 36.17 -28.22 -64.14
C GLY A 4 35.57 -27.56 -62.90
N CYS A 5 34.52 -26.75 -63.01
CA CYS A 5 33.08 -27.07 -63.07
C CYS A 5 32.37 -26.60 -61.76
N PRO A 6 31.27 -25.83 -61.84
CA PRO A 6 30.59 -25.21 -60.70
C PRO A 6 29.23 -25.86 -60.34
N SER A 7 28.55 -25.26 -59.34
CA SER A 7 27.09 -25.31 -59.00
C SER A 7 26.68 -26.21 -57.80
N PRO A 8 25.48 -26.05 -57.18
CA PRO A 8 24.43 -25.02 -57.35
C PRO A 8 23.84 -24.43 -56.04
N SER A 9 23.16 -23.28 -56.16
CA SER A 9 22.23 -22.70 -55.18
C SER A 9 20.87 -23.43 -55.14
N PRO A 10 20.13 -23.41 -54.02
CA PRO A 10 18.68 -23.64 -54.05
C PRO A 10 17.85 -22.49 -53.44
N ARG A 11 17.09 -21.86 -54.33
CA ARG A 11 15.64 -21.51 -54.30
C ARG A 11 14.95 -21.15 -52.96
N ILE A 12 14.40 -19.94 -52.98
CA ILE A 12 13.27 -19.43 -52.19
C ILE A 12 11.96 -20.18 -52.55
N PRO A 13 11.12 -20.55 -51.58
CA PRO A 13 9.69 -20.74 -51.81
C PRO A 13 8.87 -19.55 -51.27
N ALA A 14 8.04 -19.00 -52.16
CA ALA A 14 6.97 -18.07 -51.85
C ALA A 14 5.73 -18.81 -51.31
N THR A 15 4.81 -18.01 -50.75
CA THR A 15 3.38 -18.27 -50.45
C THR A 15 3.03 -18.74 -49.04
N ALA A 16 2.56 -17.77 -48.25
CA ALA A 16 1.84 -17.95 -47.00
C ALA A 16 0.37 -18.37 -47.26
N PRO A 17 -0.24 -19.18 -46.39
CA PRO A 17 -1.67 -19.49 -46.46
C PRO A 17 -2.53 -18.32 -45.93
N PRO A 18 -3.70 -18.03 -46.52
CA PRO A 18 -4.57 -16.95 -46.05
C PRO A 18 -5.36 -17.34 -44.80
N LEU A 19 -5.48 -16.38 -43.88
CA LEU A 19 -6.36 -16.41 -42.70
C LEU A 19 -7.84 -16.52 -43.10
N PRO A 20 -8.68 -17.28 -42.37
CA PRO A 20 -10.11 -17.34 -42.65
C PRO A 20 -10.80 -16.02 -42.30
N ARG A 21 -11.46 -15.42 -43.30
CA ARG A 21 -12.34 -14.26 -43.16
C ARG A 21 -13.65 -14.67 -42.50
N LEU A 22 -13.94 -14.05 -41.35
CA LEU A 22 -15.28 -13.97 -40.78
C LEU A 22 -16.22 -13.24 -41.77
N ARG A 23 -17.36 -13.86 -42.10
CA ARG A 23 -18.49 -13.21 -42.77
C ARG A 23 -19.82 -13.56 -42.07
N PRO A 24 -20.82 -12.67 -42.20
CA PRO A 24 -21.81 -12.42 -41.16
C PRO A 24 -23.07 -13.28 -41.26
N ALA A 25 -23.83 -13.22 -40.16
CA ALA A 25 -25.12 -13.86 -39.92
C ALA A 25 -26.09 -13.86 -41.11
N ARG A 26 -26.75 -15.01 -41.31
CA ARG A 26 -28.03 -15.12 -42.04
C ARG A 26 -29.02 -16.00 -41.28
N THR A 27 -30.08 -15.33 -40.82
CA THR A 27 -31.52 -15.69 -40.85
C THR A 27 -31.98 -17.07 -40.35
N CYS A 28 -32.81 -17.02 -39.30
CA CYS A 28 -33.71 -18.07 -38.81
C CYS A 28 -34.73 -18.58 -39.86
N PRO A 29 -35.21 -19.82 -39.72
CA PRO A 29 -36.57 -20.20 -40.03
C PRO A 29 -37.43 -20.34 -38.76
N ARG A 30 -38.65 -19.80 -38.84
CA ARG A 30 -39.72 -19.95 -37.84
C ARG A 30 -40.19 -21.41 -37.77
N GLY A 31 -40.21 -21.99 -36.57
CA GLY A 31 -40.90 -23.25 -36.26
C GLY A 31 -41.72 -23.10 -34.97
N LYS A 32 -43.05 -23.23 -35.08
CA LYS A 32 -44.01 -23.18 -33.96
C LYS A 32 -43.89 -24.44 -33.09
N GLY A 33 -43.89 -24.27 -31.77
CA GLY A 33 -44.04 -25.38 -30.81
C GLY A 33 -44.08 -24.90 -29.37
N ARG A 34 -45.28 -24.79 -28.80
CA ARG A 34 -45.51 -24.48 -27.37
C ARG A 34 -45.02 -25.62 -26.49
N ARG A 35 -44.32 -25.30 -25.39
CA ARG A 35 -44.57 -25.83 -24.03
C ARG A 35 -43.82 -24.99 -22.98
N ARG A 36 -44.51 -24.69 -21.88
CA ARG A 36 -44.04 -23.89 -20.74
C ARG A 36 -43.01 -24.66 -19.91
N SER A 37 -41.91 -24.00 -19.55
CA SER A 37 -41.17 -24.26 -18.31
C SER A 37 -40.35 -23.03 -17.94
N SER A 38 -40.57 -22.54 -16.73
CA SER A 38 -39.94 -21.39 -16.08
C SER A 38 -38.45 -21.59 -15.83
N VAL A 39 -37.60 -20.68 -16.32
CA VAL A 39 -36.23 -20.47 -15.82
C VAL A 39 -35.95 -18.97 -15.81
N SER A 40 -35.85 -18.39 -14.62
CA SER A 40 -35.34 -17.05 -14.38
C SER A 40 -33.81 -17.08 -14.40
N GLY A 41 -33.20 -16.55 -15.46
CA GLY A 41 -31.75 -16.49 -15.62
C GLY A 41 -31.27 -15.21 -16.30
N SER A 42 -30.27 -14.57 -15.68
CA SER A 42 -29.34 -13.58 -16.25
C SER A 42 -29.82 -12.14 -16.49
N ARG A 43 -29.88 -11.36 -15.40
CA ARG A 43 -29.60 -9.90 -15.41
C ARG A 43 -28.19 -9.54 -14.92
N ARG A 44 -27.49 -10.42 -14.19
CA ARG A 44 -26.17 -10.13 -13.59
C ARG A 44 -24.96 -10.18 -14.55
N GLY A 45 -25.09 -10.82 -15.72
CA GLY A 45 -23.98 -10.90 -16.68
C GLY A 45 -23.74 -9.60 -17.46
N ARG A 46 -24.81 -8.83 -17.72
CA ARG A 46 -24.72 -7.58 -18.51
C ARG A 46 -24.29 -6.38 -17.67
N GLU A 47 -24.63 -6.32 -16.39
CA GLU A 47 -24.21 -5.19 -15.54
C GLU A 47 -22.70 -5.17 -15.26
N ALA A 48 -22.04 -6.33 -15.21
CA ALA A 48 -20.59 -6.43 -15.04
C ALA A 48 -19.81 -6.01 -16.31
N GLU A 49 -20.30 -6.33 -17.51
CA GLU A 49 -19.72 -5.86 -18.77
C GLU A 49 -19.86 -4.34 -18.94
N TRP A 50 -20.97 -3.76 -18.50
CA TRP A 50 -21.19 -2.31 -18.53
C TRP A 50 -20.32 -1.55 -17.51
N ALA A 51 -20.08 -2.12 -16.32
CA ALA A 51 -19.21 -1.51 -15.32
C ALA A 51 -17.72 -1.50 -15.76
N ALA A 52 -17.25 -2.57 -16.40
CA ALA A 52 -15.88 -2.65 -16.94
C ALA A 52 -15.67 -1.72 -18.15
N ALA A 53 -16.67 -1.61 -19.04
CA ALA A 53 -16.63 -0.67 -20.16
C ALA A 53 -16.67 0.80 -19.67
N SER A 54 -17.51 1.11 -18.67
CA SER A 54 -17.64 2.45 -18.09
C SER A 54 -16.36 2.97 -17.42
N LEU A 55 -15.56 2.10 -16.79
CA LEU A 55 -14.27 2.49 -16.21
C LEU A 55 -13.20 2.69 -17.29
N GLY A 56 -13.17 1.82 -18.30
CA GLY A 56 -12.28 1.97 -19.45
C GLY A 56 -12.54 3.25 -20.25
N ASP A 57 -13.81 3.59 -20.46
CA ASP A 57 -14.21 4.81 -21.18
C ASP A 57 -13.95 6.08 -20.36
N ALA A 58 -14.16 6.05 -19.04
CA ALA A 58 -13.82 7.17 -18.15
C ALA A 58 -12.31 7.42 -18.10
N MET A 59 -11.49 6.36 -18.07
CA MET A 59 -10.02 6.48 -18.14
C MET A 59 -9.55 6.94 -19.52
N ALA A 60 -10.17 6.50 -20.61
CA ALA A 60 -9.84 6.96 -21.97
C ALA A 60 -10.22 8.43 -22.21
N LEU A 61 -11.34 8.90 -21.65
CA LEU A 61 -11.76 10.31 -21.67
C LEU A 61 -10.85 11.20 -20.83
N TRP A 62 -10.38 10.71 -19.69
CA TRP A 62 -9.37 11.38 -18.87
C TRP A 62 -8.01 11.47 -19.62
N TRP A 63 -7.57 10.37 -20.24
CA TRP A 63 -6.31 10.29 -21.00
C TRP A 63 -6.28 11.24 -22.22
N ARG A 64 -7.38 11.34 -22.98
CA ARG A 64 -7.46 12.28 -24.13
C ARG A 64 -7.36 13.74 -23.71
N ARG A 65 -7.73 14.07 -22.47
CA ARG A 65 -7.76 15.45 -21.96
C ARG A 65 -6.42 15.88 -21.36
N CYS A 66 -5.61 14.95 -20.86
CA CYS A 66 -4.30 15.23 -20.27
C CYS A 66 -3.13 15.15 -21.29
N CYS A 67 -3.23 14.37 -22.36
CA CYS A 67 -2.10 14.13 -23.27
C CYS A 67 -2.00 15.06 -24.50
N PHE A 68 -3.02 15.88 -24.79
CA PHE A 68 -2.99 16.86 -25.90
C PHE A 68 -3.18 18.28 -25.37
N SER A 69 -2.15 18.84 -24.75
CA SER A 69 -1.94 20.29 -24.60
C SER A 69 -0.48 20.57 -24.22
N ARG A 70 0.36 20.84 -25.22
CA ARG A 70 1.65 21.56 -25.14
C ARG A 70 1.71 22.40 -26.42
N ALA A 71 2.10 23.68 -26.48
CA ALA A 71 2.71 24.67 -25.57
C ALA A 71 2.69 26.04 -26.35
N PRO A 72 3.57 27.03 -26.13
CA PRO A 72 3.94 27.83 -24.94
C PRO A 72 3.66 29.35 -25.13
N ALA A 73 3.75 30.19 -24.10
CA ALA A 73 4.18 31.59 -24.25
C ALA A 73 4.64 32.24 -22.94
N PHE A 74 5.89 32.67 -22.92
CA PHE A 74 6.44 33.67 -22.00
C PHE A 74 6.05 35.07 -22.48
N GLY A 75 5.65 35.96 -21.56
CA GLY A 75 5.75 37.41 -21.69
C GLY A 75 4.64 38.13 -22.48
N CYS A 76 3.69 38.77 -21.77
CA CYS A 76 3.47 40.22 -21.86
C CYS A 76 2.49 40.65 -20.76
N LEU A 77 2.99 41.38 -19.78
CA LEU A 77 2.18 42.19 -18.87
C LEU A 77 1.66 43.39 -19.69
N ARG A 78 0.40 43.78 -19.46
CA ARG A 78 -0.26 45.04 -19.92
C ARG A 78 -0.98 44.95 -21.27
N SER A 79 -2.29 44.73 -21.23
CA SER A 79 -3.33 45.40 -22.04
C SER A 79 -4.71 44.82 -21.68
N LEU A 80 -5.73 45.68 -21.56
CA LEU A 80 -7.15 45.44 -21.24
C LEU A 80 -7.59 45.75 -19.80
N LEU A 81 -7.24 46.95 -19.35
CA LEU A 81 -8.24 47.88 -18.82
C LEU A 81 -8.88 48.61 -20.02
N GLU A 82 -10.17 48.95 -19.89
CA GLU A 82 -11.05 49.68 -20.83
C GLU A 82 -11.94 48.84 -21.76
N ALA A 83 -13.10 48.43 -21.25
CA ALA A 83 -14.39 48.67 -21.91
C ALA A 83 -15.56 48.53 -20.94
N ALA A 84 -16.23 49.66 -20.68
CA ALA A 84 -17.60 49.85 -20.18
C ALA A 84 -17.94 49.51 -18.71
N GLY A 85 -18.08 50.57 -17.91
CA GLY A 85 -18.73 50.59 -16.60
C GLY A 85 -20.27 50.69 -16.65
N PRO A 86 -20.93 51.25 -15.62
CA PRO A 86 -21.90 50.52 -14.80
C PRO A 86 -23.37 50.98 -14.96
N ARG A 87 -24.34 50.15 -14.56
CA ARG A 87 -25.69 50.62 -14.17
C ARG A 87 -26.26 49.87 -12.96
N LEU A 88 -26.71 50.69 -12.01
CA LEU A 88 -27.52 50.36 -10.83
C LEU A 88 -28.90 49.82 -11.21
N GLY A 89 -29.50 49.00 -10.33
CA GLY A 89 -30.91 48.64 -10.39
C GLY A 89 -31.34 47.74 -9.23
N SER A 90 -32.05 48.33 -8.28
CA SER A 90 -32.76 47.73 -7.15
C SER A 90 -33.88 46.76 -7.59
N GLY A 91 -34.21 45.77 -6.75
CA GLY A 91 -35.39 44.94 -6.96
C GLY A 91 -35.56 43.81 -5.94
N SER A 92 -36.56 43.95 -5.08
CA SER A 92 -36.94 43.05 -3.99
C SER A 92 -37.75 41.82 -4.44
N ARG A 93 -37.69 40.78 -3.59
CA ARG A 93 -38.77 39.85 -3.15
C ARG A 93 -39.16 38.59 -3.95
N ALA A 94 -39.55 37.62 -3.11
CA ALA A 94 -40.25 36.34 -3.30
C ALA A 94 -39.38 35.16 -3.76
N GLY A 95 -39.13 34.09 -3.02
CA GLY A 95 -39.79 33.54 -1.84
C GLY A 95 -40.62 32.31 -2.22
N TRP A 96 -40.06 31.11 -2.10
CA TRP A 96 -40.78 29.85 -1.90
C TRP A 96 -39.97 28.95 -0.97
N ALA A 97 -40.57 28.61 0.16
CA ALA A 97 -40.12 27.60 1.11
C ALA A 97 -40.77 26.25 0.78
N VAL A 98 -40.40 25.23 1.57
CA VAL A 98 -40.89 23.83 1.65
C VAL A 98 -40.09 22.84 0.79
N GLY A 99 -39.45 21.80 1.32
CA GLY A 99 -39.49 21.26 2.67
C GLY A 99 -38.29 20.37 2.97
N ALA A 100 -37.88 20.42 4.23
CA ALA A 100 -37.04 19.42 4.87
C ALA A 100 -37.87 18.17 5.15
N ALA A 101 -37.32 17.00 4.82
CA ALA A 101 -37.70 15.72 5.41
C ALA A 101 -36.42 14.91 5.63
N GLU A 102 -36.32 14.40 6.84
CA GLU A 102 -35.17 13.78 7.48
C GLU A 102 -34.76 12.45 6.86
N MET A 103 -33.44 12.18 6.86
CA MET A 103 -32.93 10.82 7.07
C MET A 103 -31.70 10.89 7.98
N HIS A 104 -31.95 10.65 9.27
CA HIS A 104 -30.96 10.37 10.30
C HIS A 104 -30.60 8.86 10.31
N TYR A 105 -29.41 8.57 10.86
CA TYR A 105 -28.73 7.27 11.09
C TYR A 105 -27.91 6.74 9.90
N PHE A 106 -26.60 6.48 9.97
CA PHE A 106 -25.75 5.99 11.07
C PHE A 106 -24.30 6.50 10.86
N LEU A 107 -23.89 7.60 11.53
CA LEU A 107 -22.48 7.98 11.67
C LEU A 107 -22.03 7.55 13.06
N GLY A 108 -21.22 6.49 13.11
CA GLY A 108 -20.58 6.03 14.32
C GLY A 108 -19.70 7.12 14.91
N ARG A 109 -19.97 7.48 16.17
CA ARG A 109 -19.16 8.38 16.98
C ARG A 109 -17.68 7.99 16.92
N SER A 110 -16.87 8.80 16.25
CA SER A 110 -15.44 8.89 16.56
C SER A 110 -15.33 9.50 17.95
N SER A 111 -15.13 8.67 18.96
CA SER A 111 -14.64 9.10 20.26
C SER A 111 -13.25 9.70 20.06
N VAL A 112 -13.21 11.03 19.98
CA VAL A 112 -11.99 11.82 20.11
C VAL A 112 -11.42 11.50 21.50
N LEU A 113 -10.39 10.66 21.55
CA LEU A 113 -9.56 10.52 22.74
C LEU A 113 -8.85 11.86 22.93
N SER A 114 -9.36 12.65 23.87
CA SER A 114 -8.67 13.82 24.40
C SER A 114 -7.37 13.33 25.03
N PHE A 115 -6.23 13.58 24.37
CA PHE A 115 -4.91 13.35 24.93
C PHE A 115 -4.73 14.22 26.18
N PRO A 116 -4.56 13.65 27.40
CA PRO A 116 -4.14 14.44 28.54
C PRO A 116 -2.70 14.91 28.31
N LYS A 117 -2.40 16.16 28.69
CA LYS A 117 -1.03 16.71 28.73
C LYS A 117 -0.09 15.72 29.41
N ILE A 118 0.87 15.17 28.65
CA ILE A 118 1.95 14.33 29.15
C ILE A 118 2.90 15.23 29.94
N ARG A 119 2.61 15.47 31.23
CA ARG A 119 3.56 16.15 32.13
C ARG A 119 3.49 15.78 33.61
N SER A 120 2.73 14.77 34.04
CA SER A 120 2.74 14.40 35.47
C SER A 120 2.35 12.96 35.78
N ILE A 121 3.16 11.97 35.37
CA ILE A 121 3.27 10.71 36.13
C ILE A 121 4.74 10.26 36.07
N PHE A 122 5.56 10.87 36.91
CA PHE A 122 6.84 10.32 37.33
C PHE A 122 6.95 10.60 38.81
N LEU A 123 6.79 9.55 39.63
CA LEU A 123 7.36 9.45 40.98
C LEU A 123 7.17 8.01 41.50
N ARG A 124 8.33 7.36 41.72
CA ARG A 124 8.65 6.29 42.69
C ARG A 124 7.85 4.99 42.67
N PHE A 125 8.53 3.90 42.30
CA PHE A 125 8.46 2.65 43.07
C PHE A 125 9.86 2.06 43.24
N HIS A 126 10.37 2.11 44.46
CA HIS A 126 11.48 1.28 44.95
C HIS A 126 10.87 0.07 45.69
N HIS A 127 11.37 -1.12 45.32
CA HIS A 127 11.41 -2.42 46.00
C HIS A 127 10.37 -2.81 47.06
N THR A 128 9.81 -4.02 46.92
CA THR A 128 10.15 -5.13 47.84
C THR A 128 9.72 -6.48 47.27
N THR A 129 10.68 -7.40 47.25
CA THR A 129 10.56 -8.79 46.87
C THR A 129 9.89 -9.59 48.00
N THR A 130 8.94 -10.46 47.68
CA THR A 130 8.68 -11.66 48.51
C THR A 130 8.10 -12.76 47.63
N SER A 131 8.86 -13.84 47.53
CA SER A 131 8.58 -15.06 46.79
C SER A 131 7.67 -16.00 47.59
N ARG A 132 6.68 -16.59 46.93
CA ARG A 132 6.09 -17.89 47.32
C ARG A 132 5.86 -18.73 46.05
N PRO A 133 6.35 -19.98 46.00
CA PRO A 133 6.30 -20.79 44.80
C PRO A 133 4.94 -21.51 44.71
N CYS A 134 4.16 -21.22 43.67
CA CYS A 134 2.98 -22.00 43.35
C CYS A 134 3.35 -23.01 42.26
N SER A 135 3.43 -24.28 42.67
CA SER A 135 3.56 -25.44 41.79
C SER A 135 2.24 -25.70 41.09
N CYS A 136 2.16 -25.40 39.79
CA CYS A 136 1.14 -25.93 38.89
C CYS A 136 1.76 -26.18 37.52
N SER A 137 2.21 -27.44 37.37
CA SER A 137 2.22 -28.28 36.17
C SER A 137 2.45 -27.63 34.81
N LYS A 138 3.68 -27.85 34.33
CA LYS A 138 4.11 -27.80 32.94
C LYS A 138 3.24 -28.71 32.07
N THR A 139 2.54 -28.14 31.09
CA THR A 139 2.31 -28.76 29.77
C THR A 139 2.12 -27.64 28.74
N VAL A 140 3.18 -26.88 28.46
CA VAL A 140 3.35 -26.32 27.11
C VAL A 140 4.06 -27.43 26.36
N THR A 141 3.34 -28.13 25.50
CA THR A 141 3.97 -29.07 24.56
C THR A 141 5.01 -28.30 23.77
N ASP A 142 6.27 -28.72 23.86
CA ASP A 142 7.43 -28.34 23.04
C ASP A 142 7.23 -28.70 21.55
N GLU A 143 6.06 -28.39 20.98
CA GLU A 143 5.93 -28.35 19.53
C GLU A 143 6.81 -27.22 19.06
N LYS A 144 7.98 -27.58 18.50
CA LYS A 144 8.90 -26.67 17.83
C LYS A 144 8.11 -25.62 17.05
N ILE A 145 8.16 -24.39 17.56
CA ILE A 145 7.71 -23.19 16.89
C ILE A 145 8.15 -23.28 15.42
N LYS A 146 7.17 -23.41 14.52
CA LYS A 146 7.43 -23.54 13.09
C LYS A 146 7.79 -22.16 12.55
N ASP A 147 9.00 -22.04 12.01
CA ASP A 147 9.49 -20.88 11.28
C ASP A 147 8.38 -20.30 10.36
N PRO A 148 7.94 -19.04 10.58
CA PRO A 148 6.89 -18.40 9.79
C PRO A 148 7.14 -18.49 8.29
N PHE A 149 8.40 -18.37 7.87
CA PHE A 149 8.80 -18.43 6.46
C PHE A 149 8.72 -19.83 5.87
N LYS A 150 8.77 -20.89 6.68
CA LYS A 150 8.51 -22.25 6.22
C LYS A 150 7.02 -22.50 6.07
N LEU A 151 6.19 -21.98 6.98
CA LEU A 151 4.75 -22.16 6.94
C LEU A 151 4.12 -21.56 5.68
N GLY A 152 4.38 -20.28 5.38
CA GLY A 152 3.82 -19.60 4.20
C GLY A 152 4.52 -19.89 2.87
N ARG A 153 5.60 -20.69 2.87
CA ARG A 153 6.45 -20.90 1.67
C ARG A 153 5.68 -21.50 0.50
N LYS A 154 4.81 -22.48 0.76
CA LYS A 154 4.02 -23.17 -0.28
C LYS A 154 3.17 -22.16 -1.06
N ASP A 155 2.52 -21.25 -0.34
CA ASP A 155 1.57 -20.30 -0.89
C ASP A 155 2.25 -19.13 -1.61
N LEU A 156 3.46 -18.76 -1.16
CA LEU A 156 4.30 -17.76 -1.82
C LEU A 156 5.20 -18.33 -2.94
N LYS A 157 5.15 -19.65 -3.16
CA LYS A 157 5.89 -20.26 -4.26
C LYS A 157 5.47 -19.60 -5.57
N ASN A 158 6.46 -19.23 -6.38
CA ASN A 158 6.28 -18.56 -7.67
C ASN A 158 5.55 -17.20 -7.61
N LEU A 159 5.48 -16.53 -6.44
CA LEU A 159 4.79 -15.24 -6.29
C LEU A 159 5.22 -14.24 -7.37
N TYR A 160 6.53 -14.04 -7.53
CA TYR A 160 7.07 -13.08 -8.50
C TYR A 160 6.85 -13.50 -9.95
N GLU A 161 6.89 -14.80 -10.26
CA GLU A 161 6.56 -15.29 -11.60
C GLU A 161 5.08 -15.11 -11.94
N ASP A 162 4.20 -15.24 -10.95
CA ASP A 162 2.78 -14.98 -11.15
C ASP A 162 2.48 -13.47 -11.26
N ILE A 163 3.21 -12.61 -10.52
CA ILE A 163 3.16 -11.16 -10.73
C ILE A 163 3.57 -10.81 -12.17
N LYS A 164 4.66 -11.38 -12.68
CA LYS A 164 5.10 -11.15 -14.07
C LYS A 164 4.05 -11.57 -15.09
N LYS A 165 3.28 -12.64 -14.83
CA LYS A 165 2.16 -13.05 -15.68
C LYS A 165 1.00 -12.05 -15.66
N GLU A 166 0.77 -11.35 -14.55
CA GLU A 166 -0.25 -10.29 -14.48
C GLU A 166 0.18 -9.03 -15.25
N LEU A 167 1.49 -8.78 -15.35
CA LEU A 167 2.08 -7.74 -16.18
C LEU A 167 2.08 -8.16 -17.66
N LEU A 168 0.88 -8.27 -18.26
CA LEU A 168 0.67 -8.61 -19.67
C LEU A 168 1.16 -7.49 -20.60
N VAL A 169 2.48 -7.33 -20.70
CA VAL A 169 3.12 -6.26 -21.47
C VAL A 169 3.38 -6.73 -22.91
N SER A 170 2.97 -5.92 -23.88
CA SER A 170 3.23 -6.17 -25.31
C SER A 170 4.59 -5.69 -25.80
N THR A 171 5.20 -4.68 -25.16
CA THR A 171 6.50 -4.11 -25.53
C THR A 171 7.64 -4.57 -24.60
N ALA A 172 8.80 -4.87 -25.17
CA ALA A 172 9.94 -5.39 -24.40
C ALA A 172 10.47 -4.38 -23.36
N GLU A 173 10.52 -3.10 -23.71
CA GLU A 173 11.03 -2.03 -22.84
C GLU A 173 10.15 -1.83 -21.59
N LEU A 174 8.82 -1.77 -21.76
CA LEU A 174 7.90 -1.63 -20.63
C LEU A 174 7.94 -2.87 -19.71
N ARG A 175 8.17 -4.05 -20.28
CA ARG A 175 8.32 -5.29 -19.51
C ARG A 175 9.54 -5.23 -18.62
N GLU A 176 10.69 -4.86 -19.17
CA GLU A 176 11.94 -4.75 -18.42
C GLU A 176 11.81 -3.79 -17.23
N MET A 177 11.19 -2.62 -17.45
CA MET A 177 10.96 -1.64 -16.39
C MET A 177 10.01 -2.17 -15.30
N CYS A 178 8.90 -2.80 -15.68
CA CYS A 178 7.90 -3.28 -14.72
C CYS A 178 8.40 -4.50 -13.92
N GLU A 179 9.25 -5.33 -14.52
CA GLU A 179 9.80 -6.54 -13.87
C GLU A 179 11.02 -6.26 -12.98
N TYR A 180 11.61 -5.06 -13.07
CA TYR A 180 12.90 -4.71 -12.46
C TYR A 180 13.01 -5.00 -10.96
N TYR A 181 11.94 -4.76 -10.22
CA TYR A 181 11.86 -4.97 -8.76
C TYR A 181 11.23 -6.32 -8.36
N PHE A 182 10.82 -7.15 -9.32
CA PHE A 182 10.25 -8.49 -9.08
C PHE A 182 11.28 -9.61 -9.32
N ASP A 183 12.52 -9.41 -8.87
CA ASP A 183 13.64 -10.33 -9.07
C ASP A 183 13.80 -11.39 -7.97
N GLY A 184 12.89 -11.43 -6.99
CA GLY A 184 12.90 -12.41 -5.90
C GLY A 184 13.90 -12.14 -4.79
N LYS A 185 14.64 -11.02 -4.80
CA LYS A 185 15.64 -10.70 -3.76
C LYS A 185 15.05 -10.09 -2.49
N GLY A 186 13.76 -9.76 -2.48
CA GLY A 186 13.07 -9.22 -1.30
C GLY A 186 12.74 -10.29 -0.25
N LYS A 187 12.66 -9.88 1.03
CA LYS A 187 12.24 -10.77 2.14
C LYS A 187 10.75 -11.18 2.07
N ALA A 188 9.98 -10.68 1.10
CA ALA A 188 8.54 -10.91 0.90
C ALA A 188 7.71 -10.79 2.20
N PHE A 189 8.07 -9.85 3.08
CA PHE A 189 7.49 -9.71 4.41
C PHE A 189 5.97 -9.43 4.38
N ARG A 190 5.51 -8.52 3.51
CA ARG A 190 4.09 -8.18 3.35
C ARG A 190 3.29 -9.37 2.81
N PRO A 191 3.68 -10.03 1.69
CA PRO A 191 3.01 -11.25 1.23
C PRO A 191 2.95 -12.36 2.28
N MET A 192 4.01 -12.52 3.10
CA MET A 192 4.05 -13.51 4.18
C MET A 192 2.96 -13.26 5.22
N ILE A 193 2.82 -12.03 5.70
CA ILE A 193 1.75 -11.66 6.65
C ILE A 193 0.37 -11.96 6.04
N VAL A 194 0.14 -11.56 4.79
CA VAL A 194 -1.16 -11.71 4.13
C VAL A 194 -1.54 -13.18 3.98
N VAL A 195 -0.60 -14.03 3.56
CA VAL A 195 -0.81 -15.48 3.43
C VAL A 195 -1.04 -16.15 4.77
N LEU A 196 -0.23 -15.85 5.79
CA LEU A 196 -0.40 -16.44 7.12
C LEU A 196 -1.73 -16.01 7.75
N MET A 197 -2.16 -14.76 7.54
CA MET A 197 -3.47 -14.28 7.96
C MET A 197 -4.60 -15.06 7.27
N ALA A 198 -4.50 -15.29 5.95
CA ALA A 198 -5.49 -16.07 5.21
C ALA A 198 -5.65 -17.48 5.81
N ARG A 199 -4.52 -18.16 6.08
CA ARG A 199 -4.52 -19.49 6.69
C ARG A 199 -5.09 -19.48 8.11
N ALA A 200 -4.68 -18.53 8.94
CA ALA A 200 -5.18 -18.41 10.31
C ALA A 200 -6.71 -18.17 10.33
N CYS A 201 -7.24 -17.34 9.43
CA CYS A 201 -8.67 -17.11 9.27
C CYS A 201 -9.42 -18.36 8.80
N ASN A 202 -8.86 -19.09 7.83
CA ASN A 202 -9.47 -20.33 7.32
C ASN A 202 -9.50 -21.40 8.43
N ILE A 203 -8.42 -21.57 9.18
CA ILE A 203 -8.34 -22.50 10.32
C ILE A 203 -9.35 -22.12 11.40
N HIS A 204 -9.45 -20.83 11.72
CA HIS A 204 -10.43 -20.34 12.70
C HIS A 204 -11.87 -20.66 12.28
N HIS A 205 -12.20 -20.47 10.99
CA HIS A 205 -13.54 -20.69 10.47
C HIS A 205 -13.91 -22.17 10.30
N ASN A 206 -13.08 -22.95 9.61
CA ASN A 206 -13.43 -24.29 9.14
C ASN A 206 -12.31 -25.34 9.34
N ASN A 207 -11.27 -25.01 10.13
CA ASN A 207 -10.13 -25.89 10.40
C ASN A 207 -9.28 -26.27 9.16
N SER A 208 -9.41 -25.54 8.06
CA SER A 208 -8.57 -25.70 6.86
C SER A 208 -7.42 -24.69 6.86
N GLY A 209 -6.19 -25.16 6.66
CA GLY A 209 -5.01 -24.31 6.47
C GLY A 209 -4.73 -23.95 5.00
N GLU A 210 -5.57 -24.36 4.06
CA GLU A 210 -5.33 -24.12 2.63
C GLU A 210 -5.75 -22.69 2.23
N VAL A 211 -4.90 -22.00 1.48
CA VAL A 211 -5.16 -20.65 0.95
C VAL A 211 -5.99 -20.75 -0.33
N GLN A 212 -7.09 -20.02 -0.40
CA GLN A 212 -7.90 -19.94 -1.61
C GLN A 212 -7.18 -19.14 -2.71
N ALA A 213 -7.50 -19.43 -3.98
CA ALA A 213 -6.93 -18.70 -5.11
C ALA A 213 -7.15 -17.18 -5.01
N SER A 214 -8.35 -16.75 -4.60
CA SER A 214 -8.70 -15.33 -4.38
C SER A 214 -7.89 -14.69 -3.24
N GLN A 215 -7.63 -15.42 -2.15
CA GLN A 215 -6.79 -14.95 -1.04
C GLN A 215 -5.33 -14.80 -1.48
N ARG A 216 -4.82 -15.72 -2.29
CA ARG A 216 -3.48 -15.61 -2.88
C ARG A 216 -3.39 -14.42 -3.86
N SER A 217 -4.43 -14.17 -4.66
CA SER A 217 -4.50 -13.00 -5.54
C SER A 217 -4.39 -11.69 -4.75
N VAL A 218 -4.95 -11.59 -3.54
CA VAL A 218 -4.77 -10.41 -2.68
C VAL A 218 -3.29 -10.19 -2.33
N ALA A 219 -2.53 -11.24 -2.01
CA ALA A 219 -1.10 -11.11 -1.73
C ALA A 219 -0.29 -10.61 -2.95
N ILE A 220 -0.65 -11.09 -4.15
CA ILE A 220 -0.07 -10.65 -5.43
C ILE A 220 -0.38 -9.16 -5.66
N ILE A 221 -1.66 -8.78 -5.57
CA ILE A 221 -2.12 -7.40 -5.78
C ILE A 221 -1.44 -6.46 -4.78
N ALA A 222 -1.35 -6.85 -3.51
CA ALA A 222 -0.70 -6.04 -2.48
C ALA A 222 0.79 -5.78 -2.79
N GLU A 223 1.52 -6.80 -3.25
CA GLU A 223 2.92 -6.64 -3.65
C GLU A 223 3.07 -5.79 -4.92
N MET A 224 2.13 -5.89 -5.88
CA MET A 224 2.12 -5.03 -7.06
C MET A 224 1.87 -3.56 -6.69
N ILE A 225 0.88 -3.28 -5.83
CA ILE A 225 0.60 -1.93 -5.32
C ILE A 225 1.83 -1.37 -4.59
N HIS A 226 2.46 -2.18 -3.74
CA HIS A 226 3.69 -1.78 -3.05
C HIS A 226 4.83 -1.46 -4.03
N THR A 227 5.06 -2.30 -5.03
CA THR A 227 6.13 -2.06 -6.00
C THR A 227 5.84 -0.83 -6.86
N ALA A 228 4.58 -0.61 -7.27
CA ALA A 228 4.19 0.60 -7.98
C ALA A 228 4.48 1.86 -7.13
N SER A 229 4.15 1.83 -5.84
CA SER A 229 4.43 2.95 -4.94
C SER A 229 5.93 3.21 -4.81
N LEU A 230 6.77 2.17 -4.75
CA LEU A 230 8.24 2.34 -4.71
C LEU A 230 8.79 2.99 -5.99
N VAL A 231 8.28 2.60 -7.17
CA VAL A 231 8.69 3.19 -8.45
C VAL A 231 8.33 4.68 -8.51
N HIS A 232 7.14 5.05 -8.01
CA HIS A 232 6.74 6.45 -7.93
C HIS A 232 7.52 7.23 -6.88
N ASP A 233 7.73 6.67 -5.69
CA ASP A 233 8.50 7.29 -4.60
C ASP A 233 9.95 7.58 -5.06
N ASP A 234 10.59 6.67 -5.80
CA ASP A 234 11.96 6.87 -6.29
C ASP A 234 12.07 8.10 -7.23
N VAL A 235 11.00 8.44 -7.97
CA VAL A 235 10.92 9.66 -8.78
C VAL A 235 10.68 10.90 -7.91
N ILE A 236 9.76 10.81 -6.93
CA ILE A 236 9.40 11.92 -6.06
C ILE A 236 10.57 12.34 -5.15
N ASP A 237 11.31 11.37 -4.63
CA ASP A 237 12.42 11.57 -3.70
C ASP A 237 13.79 11.76 -4.42
N ASP A 238 13.82 11.79 -5.75
CA ASP A 238 15.04 11.81 -6.58
C ASP A 238 16.09 10.76 -6.13
N ALA A 239 15.62 9.53 -5.91
CA ALA A 239 16.46 8.48 -5.37
C ALA A 239 17.42 7.93 -6.43
N ASN A 240 18.70 7.78 -6.07
CA ASN A 240 19.72 7.20 -6.96
C ASN A 240 19.80 5.67 -6.90
N SER A 241 19.45 5.07 -5.76
CA SER A 241 19.51 3.62 -5.57
C SER A 241 18.41 3.08 -4.67
N ARG A 242 18.01 1.82 -4.92
CA ARG A 242 17.04 1.04 -4.14
C ARG A 242 17.48 -0.42 -4.07
N ARG A 243 17.48 -1.00 -2.87
CA ARG A 243 17.81 -2.43 -2.63
C ARG A 243 19.17 -2.83 -3.26
N GLY A 244 20.16 -1.94 -3.20
CA GLY A 244 21.49 -2.17 -3.78
C GLY A 244 21.57 -2.10 -5.31
N LYS A 245 20.51 -1.62 -5.98
CA LYS A 245 20.46 -1.38 -7.43
C LYS A 245 20.23 0.09 -7.74
N MET A 246 20.55 0.53 -8.96
CA MET A 246 20.10 1.82 -9.46
C MET A 246 18.57 1.85 -9.58
N THR A 247 17.96 3.01 -9.35
CA THR A 247 16.51 3.18 -9.46
C THR A 247 16.04 3.24 -10.91
N VAL A 248 14.76 2.94 -11.14
CA VAL A 248 14.15 2.93 -12.49
C VAL A 248 14.26 4.30 -13.17
N ASN A 249 14.11 5.41 -12.42
CA ASN A 249 14.24 6.76 -12.94
C ASN A 249 15.67 7.10 -13.39
N GLN A 250 16.69 6.56 -12.72
CA GLN A 250 18.08 6.76 -13.15
C GLN A 250 18.44 5.99 -14.42
N ILE A 251 17.84 4.81 -14.63
CA ILE A 251 18.15 3.96 -15.79
C ILE A 251 17.34 4.41 -17.03
N TRP A 252 16.03 4.63 -16.87
CA TRP A 252 15.11 4.88 -18.01
C TRP A 252 14.54 6.30 -18.05
N GLY A 253 14.83 7.14 -17.05
CA GLY A 253 14.32 8.50 -16.94
C GLY A 253 12.99 8.58 -16.19
N GLU A 254 12.76 9.71 -15.52
CA GLU A 254 11.59 9.97 -14.67
C GLU A 254 10.25 9.71 -15.37
N ARG A 255 10.07 10.20 -16.61
CA ARG A 255 8.82 10.03 -17.35
C ARG A 255 8.45 8.57 -17.58
N LYS A 256 9.45 7.73 -17.88
CA LYS A 256 9.21 6.30 -18.10
C LYS A 256 8.98 5.57 -16.78
N ALA A 257 9.67 5.96 -15.72
CA ALA A 257 9.45 5.43 -14.38
C ALA A 257 8.02 5.69 -13.89
N VAL A 258 7.49 6.92 -14.05
CA VAL A 258 6.09 7.25 -13.71
C VAL A 258 5.11 6.33 -14.47
N LEU A 259 5.29 6.20 -15.78
CA LEU A 259 4.43 5.33 -16.60
C LEU A 259 4.55 3.84 -16.25
N ALA A 260 5.73 3.37 -15.85
CA ALA A 260 5.91 2.00 -15.37
C ALA A 260 5.15 1.75 -14.07
N GLY A 261 5.22 2.68 -13.10
CA GLY A 261 4.42 2.62 -11.88
C GLY A 261 2.92 2.63 -12.15
N ASP A 262 2.46 3.49 -13.06
CA ASP A 262 1.05 3.57 -13.48
C ASP A 262 0.58 2.26 -14.12
N PHE A 263 1.44 1.63 -14.94
CA PHE A 263 1.13 0.35 -15.56
C PHE A 263 1.01 -0.77 -14.53
N ILE A 264 1.93 -0.87 -13.57
CA ILE A 264 1.88 -1.88 -12.50
C ILE A 264 0.58 -1.69 -11.68
N LEU A 265 0.24 -0.45 -11.33
CA LEU A 265 -0.98 -0.14 -10.58
C LEU A 265 -2.26 -0.46 -11.37
N SER A 266 -2.25 -0.21 -12.68
CA SER A 266 -3.33 -0.58 -13.59
C SER A 266 -3.51 -2.10 -13.65
N ALA A 267 -2.41 -2.86 -13.82
CA ALA A 267 -2.45 -4.32 -13.82
C ALA A 267 -2.96 -4.88 -12.48
N ALA A 268 -2.54 -4.30 -11.35
CA ALA A 268 -3.04 -4.66 -10.03
C ALA A 268 -4.55 -4.39 -9.89
N SER A 269 -5.04 -3.29 -10.46
CA SER A 269 -6.47 -2.93 -10.47
C SER A 269 -7.30 -3.90 -11.32
N VAL A 270 -6.78 -4.34 -12.47
CA VAL A 270 -7.42 -5.37 -13.29
C VAL A 270 -7.47 -6.71 -12.55
N ALA A 271 -6.37 -7.12 -11.91
CA ALA A 271 -6.33 -8.34 -11.09
C ALA A 271 -7.33 -8.26 -9.91
N LEU A 272 -7.45 -7.10 -9.27
CA LEU A 272 -8.43 -6.83 -8.21
C LEU A 272 -9.87 -6.96 -8.72
N ALA A 273 -10.19 -6.40 -9.89
CA ALA A 273 -11.52 -6.53 -10.48
C ALA A 273 -11.90 -8.00 -10.79
N ARG A 274 -10.93 -8.83 -11.19
CA ARG A 274 -11.15 -10.27 -11.46
C ARG A 274 -11.54 -11.08 -10.21
N ILE A 275 -11.25 -10.59 -9.00
CA ILE A 275 -11.73 -11.22 -7.75
C ILE A 275 -13.27 -11.21 -7.70
N GLY A 276 -13.92 -10.22 -8.32
CA GLY A 276 -15.38 -10.17 -8.46
C GLY A 276 -16.15 -9.90 -7.15
N ASN A 277 -15.46 -9.48 -6.09
CA ASN A 277 -16.07 -9.13 -4.80
C ASN A 277 -15.94 -7.62 -4.55
N THR A 278 -17.06 -6.90 -4.62
CA THR A 278 -17.11 -5.43 -4.47
C THR A 278 -16.62 -4.94 -3.11
N THR A 279 -16.78 -5.73 -2.05
CA THR A 279 -16.26 -5.38 -0.72
C THR A 279 -14.73 -5.41 -0.72
N ILE A 280 -14.13 -6.43 -1.35
CA ILE A 280 -12.66 -6.54 -1.48
C ILE A 280 -12.11 -5.43 -2.36
N ILE A 281 -12.79 -5.13 -3.47
CA ILE A 281 -12.44 -4.01 -4.35
C ILE A 281 -12.44 -2.71 -3.56
N SER A 282 -13.49 -2.41 -2.80
CA SER A 282 -13.56 -1.19 -1.98
C SER A 282 -12.45 -1.12 -0.92
N VAL A 283 -12.19 -2.23 -0.21
CA VAL A 283 -11.14 -2.30 0.83
C VAL A 283 -9.75 -2.05 0.26
N LEU A 284 -9.40 -2.64 -0.89
CA LEU A 284 -8.08 -2.47 -1.49
C LEU A 284 -7.95 -1.17 -2.30
N SER A 285 -9.04 -0.63 -2.86
CA SER A 285 -9.04 0.70 -3.48
C SER A 285 -8.76 1.81 -2.44
N GLN A 286 -9.22 1.65 -1.20
CA GLN A 286 -8.89 2.59 -0.11
C GLN A 286 -7.38 2.70 0.10
N VAL A 287 -6.62 1.62 -0.10
CA VAL A 287 -5.15 1.65 0.04
C VAL A 287 -4.52 2.59 -0.98
N ILE A 288 -5.00 2.58 -2.22
CA ILE A 288 -4.47 3.44 -3.28
C ILE A 288 -4.69 4.91 -2.91
N GLU A 289 -5.89 5.24 -2.41
CA GLU A 289 -6.19 6.58 -1.91
C GLU A 289 -5.33 6.95 -0.70
N ASP A 290 -5.16 6.03 0.25
CA ASP A 290 -4.35 6.23 1.45
C ASP A 290 -2.89 6.50 1.09
N LEU A 291 -2.29 5.75 0.15
CA LEU A 291 -0.92 5.97 -0.31
C LEU A 291 -0.73 7.39 -0.85
N VAL A 292 -1.62 7.83 -1.74
CA VAL A 292 -1.57 9.18 -2.32
C VAL A 292 -1.76 10.24 -1.23
N ARG A 293 -2.75 10.08 -0.36
CA ARG A 293 -2.98 11.02 0.77
C ARG A 293 -1.78 11.04 1.72
N GLY A 294 -1.16 9.90 1.99
CA GLY A 294 0.03 9.78 2.82
C GLY A 294 1.21 10.57 2.23
N GLU A 295 1.37 10.54 0.90
CA GLU A 295 2.38 11.33 0.21
C GLU A 295 2.09 12.83 0.30
N PHE A 296 0.84 13.25 0.13
CA PHE A 296 0.48 14.67 0.34
C PHE A 296 0.72 15.14 1.78
N LEU A 297 0.48 14.28 2.78
CA LEU A 297 0.80 14.61 4.18
C LEU A 297 2.31 14.82 4.37
N GLN A 298 3.18 14.21 3.57
CA GLN A 298 4.63 14.42 3.63
C GLN A 298 5.05 15.83 3.19
N LEU A 299 4.27 16.49 2.35
CA LEU A 299 4.61 17.81 1.78
C LEU A 299 4.47 18.97 2.76
N GLY A 300 3.75 18.79 3.88
CA GLY A 300 3.47 19.83 4.85
C GLY A 300 3.87 19.45 6.27
N SER A 301 4.28 20.44 7.06
CA SER A 301 4.46 20.31 8.51
C SER A 301 3.39 21.11 9.24
N LYS A 302 2.92 20.60 10.38
CA LYS A 302 1.99 21.31 11.28
C LYS A 302 2.78 22.19 12.24
N GLU A 303 2.22 23.31 12.67
CA GLU A 303 2.93 24.21 13.59
C GLU A 303 2.91 23.70 15.04
N ASN A 304 1.78 23.12 15.48
CA ASN A 304 1.61 22.61 16.84
C ASN A 304 2.20 21.20 17.03
N GLU A 305 2.93 20.98 18.12
CA GLU A 305 3.59 19.71 18.44
C GLU A 305 2.64 18.50 18.49
N ASN A 306 1.50 18.61 19.19
CA ASN A 306 0.53 17.52 19.27
C ASN A 306 -0.04 17.17 17.89
N GLU A 307 -0.27 18.19 17.07
CA GLU A 307 -0.74 18.03 15.70
C GLU A 307 0.34 17.40 14.82
N ARG A 308 1.63 17.72 15.02
CA ARG A 308 2.74 17.08 14.30
C ARG A 308 2.83 15.58 14.61
N PHE A 309 2.70 15.19 15.87
CA PHE A 309 2.78 13.77 16.23
C PHE A 309 1.58 12.98 15.68
N ALA A 310 0.37 13.54 15.77
CA ALA A 310 -0.83 12.95 15.16
C ALA A 310 -0.69 12.84 13.63
N HIS A 311 -0.19 13.90 12.99
CA HIS A 311 0.07 13.94 11.54
C HIS A 311 1.12 12.91 11.12
N TYR A 312 2.19 12.73 11.91
CA TYR A 312 3.18 11.70 11.71
C TYR A 312 2.57 10.29 11.77
N LEU A 313 1.79 9.97 12.81
CA LEU A 313 1.13 8.67 12.91
C LEU A 313 0.11 8.43 11.78
N GLU A 314 -0.62 9.47 11.37
CA GLU A 314 -1.55 9.38 10.24
C GLU A 314 -0.81 9.11 8.92
N LYS A 315 0.29 9.81 8.66
CA LYS A 315 1.18 9.56 7.52
C LYS A 315 1.72 8.13 7.57
N THR A 316 2.25 7.69 8.70
CA THR A 316 2.78 6.33 8.90
C THR A 316 1.72 5.27 8.64
N PHE A 317 0.48 5.49 9.09
CA PHE A 317 -0.63 4.61 8.76
C PHE A 317 -0.89 4.57 7.26
N LYS A 318 -1.06 5.74 6.62
CA LYS A 318 -1.43 5.86 5.21
C LYS A 318 -0.37 5.32 4.24
N LYS A 319 0.90 5.68 4.45
CA LYS A 319 2.03 5.31 3.57
C LYS A 319 2.48 3.85 3.75
N THR A 320 2.35 3.29 4.97
CA THR A 320 2.92 1.98 5.29
C THR A 320 1.87 0.97 5.79
N ALA A 321 1.14 1.30 6.85
CA ALA A 321 0.32 0.29 7.54
C ALA A 321 -1.00 -0.04 6.84
N SER A 322 -1.58 0.90 6.09
CA SER A 322 -2.89 0.75 5.43
C SER A 322 -2.90 -0.43 4.46
N LEU A 323 -1.84 -0.59 3.67
CA LEU A 323 -1.72 -1.71 2.74
C LEU A 323 -1.75 -3.06 3.49
N ILE A 324 -1.03 -3.19 4.61
CA ILE A 324 -0.98 -4.44 5.39
C ILE A 324 -2.34 -4.68 6.05
N ALA A 325 -2.92 -3.66 6.68
CA ALA A 325 -4.21 -3.72 7.37
C ALA A 325 -5.35 -4.15 6.44
N ASN A 326 -5.50 -3.46 5.31
CA ASN A 326 -6.56 -3.75 4.34
C ASN A 326 -6.33 -5.07 3.60
N SER A 327 -5.07 -5.48 3.37
CA SER A 327 -4.77 -6.80 2.79
C SER A 327 -5.12 -7.94 3.75
N CYS A 328 -4.81 -7.80 5.05
CA CYS A 328 -5.23 -8.75 6.09
C CYS A 328 -6.76 -8.83 6.21
N LYS A 329 -7.43 -7.67 6.20
CA LYS A 329 -8.89 -7.59 6.19
C LYS A 329 -9.48 -8.29 4.96
N ALA A 330 -8.94 -8.02 3.77
CA ALA A 330 -9.41 -8.60 2.52
C ALA A 330 -9.34 -10.14 2.51
N VAL A 331 -8.21 -10.73 2.92
CA VAL A 331 -8.10 -12.20 2.96
C VAL A 331 -9.01 -12.83 4.02
N SER A 332 -9.29 -12.12 5.10
CA SER A 332 -10.21 -12.59 6.13
C SER A 332 -11.67 -12.61 5.65
N ILE A 333 -12.08 -11.61 4.86
CA ILE A 333 -13.43 -11.54 4.24
C ILE A 333 -13.64 -12.68 3.25
N LEU A 334 -12.58 -13.07 2.53
CA LEU A 334 -12.63 -14.21 1.60
C LEU A 334 -12.63 -15.57 2.31
N GLY A 335 -12.06 -15.65 3.51
CA GLY A 335 -11.81 -16.90 4.24
C GLY A 335 -12.81 -17.22 5.35
N CYS A 336 -13.47 -16.22 5.90
CA CYS A 336 -14.34 -16.32 7.05
C CYS A 336 -15.57 -15.42 6.86
N PRO A 337 -16.78 -15.80 7.29
CA PRO A 337 -17.95 -14.94 7.24
C PRO A 337 -18.13 -14.04 8.48
N ASP A 338 -17.34 -14.23 9.55
CA ASP A 338 -17.50 -13.49 10.81
C ASP A 338 -16.85 -12.09 10.72
N PRO A 339 -17.64 -10.99 10.82
CA PRO A 339 -17.11 -9.63 10.81
C PRO A 339 -16.10 -9.34 11.92
N LYS A 340 -16.17 -10.04 13.07
CA LYS A 340 -15.20 -9.87 14.15
C LYS A 340 -13.81 -10.32 13.73
N VAL A 341 -13.72 -11.38 12.93
CA VAL A 341 -12.44 -11.87 12.37
C VAL A 341 -11.84 -10.84 11.42
N HIS A 342 -12.68 -10.11 10.67
CA HIS A 342 -12.20 -9.06 9.78
C HIS A 342 -11.60 -7.88 10.52
N GLU A 343 -12.21 -7.50 11.64
CA GLU A 343 -11.70 -6.44 12.48
C GLU A 343 -10.40 -6.87 13.18
N ILE A 344 -10.32 -8.11 13.68
CA ILE A 344 -9.09 -8.68 14.23
C ILE A 344 -7.95 -8.62 13.21
N ALA A 345 -8.21 -9.07 11.97
CA ALA A 345 -7.23 -9.08 10.90
C ALA A 345 -6.78 -7.66 10.52
N TYR A 346 -7.72 -6.71 10.44
CA TYR A 346 -7.42 -5.31 10.16
C TYR A 346 -6.56 -4.68 11.27
N GLN A 347 -6.95 -4.84 12.53
CA GLN A 347 -6.23 -4.25 13.66
C GLN A 347 -4.84 -4.86 13.83
N TYR A 348 -4.69 -6.18 13.63
CA TYR A 348 -3.37 -6.81 13.57
C TYR A 348 -2.50 -6.15 12.49
N GLY A 349 -2.99 -6.08 11.25
CA GLY A 349 -2.23 -5.53 10.12
C GLY A 349 -1.87 -4.05 10.29
N LYS A 350 -2.79 -3.26 10.85
CA LYS A 350 -2.58 -1.85 11.20
C LYS A 350 -1.47 -1.70 12.23
N ASN A 351 -1.57 -2.42 13.33
CA ASN A 351 -0.64 -2.27 14.46
C ASN A 351 0.76 -2.79 14.10
N VAL A 352 0.89 -3.94 13.43
CA VAL A 352 2.20 -4.45 12.98
C VAL A 352 2.82 -3.53 11.92
N GLY A 353 2.01 -2.94 11.04
CA GLY A 353 2.49 -2.00 10.02
C GLY A 353 3.02 -0.69 10.62
N ILE A 354 2.36 -0.16 11.65
CA ILE A 354 2.84 1.04 12.37
C ILE A 354 4.11 0.70 13.16
N ALA A 355 4.13 -0.43 13.87
CA ALA A 355 5.32 -0.89 14.58
C ALA A 355 6.51 -1.07 13.64
N PHE A 356 6.28 -1.61 12.44
CA PHE A 356 7.32 -1.77 11.41
C PHE A 356 7.95 -0.44 11.04
N GLN A 357 7.15 0.58 10.71
CA GLN A 357 7.67 1.89 10.34
C GLN A 357 8.39 2.58 11.50
N LEU A 358 7.86 2.50 12.72
CA LEU A 358 8.52 3.08 13.89
C LEU A 358 9.91 2.49 14.14
N ILE A 359 10.08 1.19 13.89
CA ILE A 359 11.40 0.55 13.96
C ILE A 359 12.29 0.96 12.78
N ASP A 360 11.77 1.11 11.55
CA ASP A 360 12.56 1.68 10.43
C ASP A 360 13.10 3.07 10.79
N ASP A 361 12.26 3.92 11.37
CA ASP A 361 12.64 5.27 11.78
C ASP A 361 13.69 5.24 12.91
N VAL A 362 13.67 4.25 13.81
CA VAL A 362 14.72 4.05 14.83
C VAL A 362 16.04 3.61 14.19
N LEU A 363 15.98 2.71 13.21
CA LEU A 363 17.17 2.18 12.54
C LEU A 363 17.90 3.28 11.75
N ASP A 364 17.19 4.28 11.19
CA ASP A 364 17.80 5.43 10.49
C ASP A 364 18.81 6.22 11.37
N PHE A 365 18.65 6.16 12.70
CA PHE A 365 19.55 6.80 13.67
C PHE A 365 20.56 5.85 14.31
N THR A 366 20.20 4.57 14.48
CA THR A 366 20.97 3.62 15.31
C THR A 366 21.90 2.70 14.53
N SER A 367 21.58 2.39 13.27
CA SER A 367 22.40 1.48 12.48
C SER A 367 23.64 2.16 11.90
N CYS A 368 24.75 1.43 11.82
CA CYS A 368 25.93 1.87 11.06
C CYS A 368 25.58 2.01 9.58
N ALA A 369 26.13 3.04 8.91
CA ALA A 369 25.87 3.34 7.50
C ALA A 369 26.08 2.13 6.57
N ASP A 370 27.00 1.23 6.92
CA ASP A 370 27.33 0.02 6.16
C ASP A 370 26.23 -1.07 6.22
N GLN A 371 25.38 -1.09 7.25
CA GLN A 371 24.36 -2.14 7.45
C GLN A 371 23.01 -1.81 6.79
N LEU A 372 22.67 -0.53 6.63
CA LEU A 372 21.40 -0.09 6.02
C LEU A 372 21.48 0.14 4.51
N GLY A 373 22.68 0.22 3.93
CA GLY A 373 22.86 0.59 2.52
C GLY A 373 22.43 2.03 2.19
N LYS A 374 22.28 2.89 3.21
CA LYS A 374 21.99 4.32 3.11
C LYS A 374 22.85 5.08 4.14
N PRO A 375 23.26 6.32 3.84
CA PRO A 375 23.94 7.16 4.83
C PRO A 375 22.99 7.40 6.01
N ALA A 376 23.48 7.25 7.25
CA ALA A 376 22.69 7.46 8.45
C ALA A 376 22.04 8.86 8.48
N ALA A 377 20.86 8.97 9.10
CA ALA A 377 19.99 10.16 9.05
C ALA A 377 19.51 10.51 7.63
N ALA A 378 19.08 9.51 6.85
CA ALA A 378 18.57 9.73 5.50
C ALA A 378 17.25 10.52 5.54
N ASP A 379 16.42 10.30 6.56
CA ASP A 379 15.13 10.98 6.69
C ASP A 379 15.30 12.49 6.94
N LEU A 380 16.30 12.88 7.74
CA LEU A 380 16.63 14.29 7.95
C LEU A 380 17.07 14.99 6.66
N LYS A 381 17.81 14.30 5.78
CA LYS A 381 18.23 14.84 4.47
C LYS A 381 17.05 15.04 3.53
N LEU A 382 15.99 14.24 3.66
CA LEU A 382 14.72 14.41 2.95
C LEU A 382 13.81 15.47 3.62
N GLY A 383 14.30 16.11 4.69
CA GLY A 383 13.57 17.14 5.40
C GLY A 383 12.40 16.57 6.24
N LEU A 384 12.50 15.31 6.67
CA LEU A 384 11.44 14.60 7.40
C LEU A 384 11.74 14.56 8.89
N ALA A 385 10.73 14.87 9.71
CA ALA A 385 10.78 14.71 11.16
C ALA A 385 10.01 13.44 11.57
N THR A 386 10.73 12.36 11.82
CA THR A 386 10.19 11.04 12.22
C THR A 386 10.11 10.90 13.74
N GLY A 387 9.61 9.76 14.23
CA GLY A 387 9.39 9.49 15.65
C GLY A 387 10.53 9.96 16.57
N PRO A 388 11.80 9.56 16.32
CA PRO A 388 12.92 9.94 17.20
C PRO A 388 13.13 11.45 17.27
N VAL A 389 12.95 12.16 16.14
CA VAL A 389 13.07 13.61 16.04
C VAL A 389 11.93 14.32 16.79
N LEU A 390 10.71 13.82 16.64
CA LEU A 390 9.54 14.41 17.28
C LEU A 390 9.57 14.27 18.81
N PHE A 391 10.02 13.12 19.33
CA PHE A 391 10.25 12.96 20.76
C PHE A 391 11.44 13.79 21.25
N ALA A 392 12.54 13.84 20.50
CA ALA A 392 13.69 14.69 20.87
C ALA A 392 13.30 16.18 20.97
N CYS A 393 12.42 16.65 20.08
CA CYS A 393 11.90 18.01 20.08
C CYS A 393 11.15 18.39 21.37
N GLN A 394 10.66 17.42 22.14
CA GLN A 394 10.04 17.66 23.46
C GLN A 394 11.05 18.08 24.53
N GLN A 395 12.28 17.59 24.40
CA GLN A 395 13.40 17.93 25.29
C GLN A 395 14.21 19.12 24.76
N PHE A 396 14.28 19.28 23.44
CA PHE A 396 15.02 20.34 22.75
C PHE A 396 14.08 21.18 21.85
N PRO A 397 13.28 22.10 22.42
CA PRO A 397 12.29 22.88 21.67
C PRO A 397 12.86 23.73 20.53
N GLU A 398 14.16 24.06 20.54
CA GLU A 398 14.84 24.74 19.45
C GLU A 398 14.80 23.96 18.13
N MET A 399 14.59 22.64 18.18
CA MET A 399 14.37 21.79 17.00
C MET A 399 13.12 22.19 16.22
N ASN A 400 12.14 22.85 16.85
CA ASN A 400 10.92 23.29 16.17
C ASN A 400 11.22 24.14 14.93
N ALA A 401 12.15 25.08 15.05
CA ALA A 401 12.52 25.96 13.94
C ALA A 401 13.21 25.18 12.82
N MET A 402 13.97 24.12 13.14
CA MET A 402 14.61 23.23 12.17
C MET A 402 13.59 22.37 11.42
N ILE A 403 12.62 21.80 12.16
CA ILE A 403 11.53 21.00 11.58
C ILE A 403 10.69 21.83 10.61
N MET A 404 10.31 23.05 11.00
CA MET A 404 9.46 23.92 10.16
C MET A 404 10.13 24.33 8.85
N ARG A 405 11.46 24.47 8.84
CA ARG A 405 12.23 24.72 7.61
C ARG A 405 12.79 23.46 6.97
N ARG A 406 12.31 22.27 7.38
CA ARG A 406 12.70 20.96 6.84
C ARG A 406 14.22 20.74 6.83
N PHE A 407 14.91 21.17 7.89
CA PHE A 407 16.36 21.02 8.07
C PHE A 407 17.20 21.61 6.92
N SER A 408 16.71 22.65 6.25
CA SER A 408 17.34 23.21 5.05
C SER A 408 18.55 24.11 5.30
N LEU A 409 18.81 24.55 6.53
CA LEU A 409 19.97 25.40 6.82
C LEU A 409 21.25 24.57 7.08
N PRO A 410 22.44 25.09 6.75
CA PRO A 410 23.70 24.43 7.05
C PRO A 410 23.83 24.10 8.55
N GLY A 411 24.17 22.85 8.88
CA GLY A 411 24.32 22.37 10.25
C GLY A 411 23.03 21.89 10.93
N ASP A 412 21.85 22.07 10.31
CA ASP A 412 20.58 21.62 10.89
C ASP A 412 20.53 20.11 11.09
N ILE A 413 20.98 19.36 10.09
CA ILE A 413 20.96 17.89 10.11
C ILE A 413 21.88 17.36 11.20
N GLU A 414 23.11 17.88 11.28
CA GLU A 414 24.11 17.49 12.27
C GLU A 414 23.62 17.79 13.69
N ARG A 415 23.05 18.99 13.89
CA ARG A 415 22.55 19.42 15.19
C ARG A 415 21.28 18.65 15.60
N ALA A 416 20.34 18.44 14.67
CA ALA A 416 19.15 17.64 14.93
C ALA A 416 19.50 16.19 15.30
N ARG A 417 20.46 15.58 14.57
CA ARG A 417 20.99 14.26 14.91
C ARG A 417 21.62 14.24 16.30
N GLN A 418 22.42 15.26 16.64
CA GLN A 418 23.01 15.38 17.96
C GLN A 418 21.95 15.43 19.06
N TYR A 419 20.89 16.23 18.89
CA TYR A 419 19.79 16.29 19.85
C TYR A 419 19.04 14.97 20.00
N VAL A 420 18.79 14.25 18.89
CA VAL A 420 18.19 12.92 18.96
C VAL A 420 19.05 11.98 19.82
N LEU A 421 20.37 11.97 19.62
CA LEU A 421 21.31 11.13 20.37
C LEU A 421 21.48 11.55 21.85
N GLN A 422 21.26 12.82 22.17
CA GLN A 422 21.32 13.36 23.55
C GLN A 422 19.97 13.25 24.29
N SER A 423 18.88 13.04 23.55
CA SER A 423 17.53 12.86 24.09
C SER A 423 17.19 11.40 24.38
N ASP A 424 15.97 11.13 24.85
CA ASP A 424 15.38 9.80 24.91
C ASP A 424 14.55 9.44 23.67
N GLY A 425 14.64 10.21 22.57
CA GLY A 425 13.73 10.10 21.43
C GLY A 425 13.76 8.74 20.72
N VAL A 426 14.93 8.11 20.64
CA VAL A 426 15.10 6.75 20.11
C VAL A 426 14.39 5.73 21.03
N GLN A 427 14.59 5.84 22.35
CA GLN A 427 13.97 4.96 23.34
C GLN A 427 12.44 5.12 23.34
N GLN A 428 11.92 6.35 23.30
CA GLN A 428 10.49 6.62 23.25
C GLN A 428 9.83 6.08 21.97
N THR A 429 10.50 6.23 20.82
CA THR A 429 10.01 5.65 19.56
C THR A 429 9.99 4.13 19.61
N THR A 430 11.02 3.51 20.20
CA THR A 430 11.09 2.07 20.41
C THR A 430 9.96 1.57 21.33
N TYR A 431 9.71 2.28 22.44
CA TYR A 431 8.60 1.97 23.34
C TYR A 431 7.24 2.08 22.64
N LEU A 432 7.04 3.11 21.80
CA LEU A 432 5.82 3.25 21.01
C LEU A 432 5.66 2.09 20.02
N ALA A 433 6.75 1.68 19.34
CA ALA A 433 6.73 0.52 18.44
C ALA A 433 6.33 -0.76 19.19
N GLN A 434 6.91 -0.99 20.37
CA GLN A 434 6.57 -2.14 21.22
C GLN A 434 5.10 -2.13 21.64
N ARG A 435 4.52 -0.97 21.95
CA ARG A 435 3.08 -0.87 22.26
C ARG A 435 2.21 -1.28 21.07
N TYR A 436 2.52 -0.80 19.87
CA TYR A 436 1.81 -1.23 18.66
C TYR A 436 2.01 -2.73 18.39
N GLY A 437 3.22 -3.25 18.54
CA GLY A 437 3.47 -4.69 18.41
C GLY A 437 2.67 -5.53 19.42
N TYR A 438 2.60 -5.10 20.68
CA TYR A 438 1.79 -5.74 21.71
C TYR A 438 0.29 -5.74 21.37
N GLU A 439 -0.25 -4.61 20.91
CA GLU A 439 -1.64 -4.56 20.47
C GLU A 439 -1.90 -5.47 19.26
N ALA A 440 -0.96 -5.58 18.30
CA ALA A 440 -1.07 -6.55 17.22
C ALA A 440 -1.14 -8.00 17.74
N MET A 441 -0.23 -8.39 18.64
CA MET A 441 -0.21 -9.72 19.25
C MET A 441 -1.50 -10.02 20.03
N LYS A 442 -2.00 -9.03 20.77
CA LYS A 442 -3.25 -9.13 21.53
C LYS A 442 -4.47 -9.32 20.62
N GLU A 443 -4.54 -8.61 19.49
CA GLU A 443 -5.61 -8.77 18.52
C GLU A 443 -5.59 -10.15 17.87
N ILE A 444 -4.43 -10.59 17.35
CA ILE A 444 -4.34 -11.88 16.66
C ILE A 444 -4.55 -13.08 17.59
N SER A 445 -4.24 -12.94 18.88
CA SER A 445 -4.48 -13.95 19.91
C SER A 445 -5.96 -14.29 20.11
N LYS A 446 -6.88 -13.45 19.63
CA LYS A 446 -8.32 -13.71 19.65
C LYS A 446 -8.76 -14.75 18.61
N LEU A 447 -7.93 -15.04 17.60
CA LEU A 447 -8.19 -16.16 16.69
C LEU A 447 -7.94 -17.51 17.38
N ARG A 448 -8.46 -18.56 16.77
CA ARG A 448 -8.27 -19.94 17.26
C ARG A 448 -6.77 -20.24 17.33
N PRO A 449 -6.26 -20.88 18.39
CA PRO A 449 -4.87 -21.33 18.43
C PRO A 449 -4.50 -22.18 17.22
N SER A 450 -3.42 -21.79 16.53
CA SER A 450 -2.88 -22.49 15.37
C SER A 450 -1.42 -22.09 15.12
N PRO A 451 -0.64 -22.95 14.44
CA PRO A 451 0.73 -22.61 14.05
C PRO A 451 0.83 -21.30 13.25
N GLU A 452 -0.17 -20.98 12.43
CA GLU A 452 -0.21 -19.77 11.60
C GLU A 452 -0.51 -18.51 12.41
N ARG A 453 -1.38 -18.61 13.42
CA ARG A 453 -1.59 -17.53 14.40
C ARG A 453 -0.29 -17.26 15.15
N ASP A 454 0.39 -18.32 15.62
CA ASP A 454 1.63 -18.19 16.39
C ASP A 454 2.78 -17.67 15.52
N ALA A 455 2.78 -17.99 14.23
CA ALA A 455 3.71 -17.43 13.26
C ALA A 455 3.51 -15.92 13.05
N LEU A 456 2.27 -15.42 13.06
CA LEU A 456 1.99 -13.98 13.01
C LEU A 456 2.48 -13.25 14.27
N ILE A 457 2.36 -13.88 15.44
CA ILE A 457 2.94 -13.37 16.69
C ILE A 457 4.47 -13.26 16.56
N GLN A 458 5.13 -14.34 16.12
CA GLN A 458 6.59 -14.33 15.92
C GLN A 458 7.07 -13.32 14.86
N LEU A 459 6.30 -13.12 13.78
CA LEU A 459 6.61 -12.08 12.81
C LEU A 459 6.54 -10.70 13.45
N THR A 460 5.58 -10.46 14.33
CA THR A 460 5.49 -9.21 15.08
C THR A 460 6.69 -9.02 16.01
N GLU A 461 7.11 -10.06 16.73
CA GLU A 461 8.32 -10.02 17.56
C GLU A 461 9.57 -9.74 16.71
N THR A 462 9.69 -10.40 15.55
CA THR A 462 10.78 -10.20 14.59
C THR A 462 10.84 -8.75 14.12
N VAL A 463 9.69 -8.10 13.91
CA VAL A 463 9.65 -6.67 13.55
C VAL A 463 10.23 -5.79 14.65
N LEU A 464 9.95 -6.10 15.92
CA LEU A 464 10.42 -5.30 17.06
C LEU A 464 11.91 -5.47 17.35
N THR A 465 12.49 -6.62 16.99
CA THR A 465 13.90 -6.95 17.29
C THR A 465 14.82 -6.91 16.09
N ARG A 466 14.34 -6.49 14.91
CA ARG A 466 15.15 -6.47 13.69
C ARG A 466 16.24 -5.41 13.72
N ASP A 467 17.33 -5.73 13.05
CA ASP A 467 18.50 -4.88 12.84
C ASP A 467 18.59 -4.30 11.41
N LYS A 468 17.71 -4.74 10.48
CA LYS A 468 17.71 -4.38 9.05
C LYS A 468 16.41 -4.62 8.30
#